data_AF-A0A956A631-F1
#
_entry.id   AF-A0A956A631-F1
#
_cell.length_a   1.000
_cell.length_b   1.000
_cell.length_c   1.000
_cell.angle_alpha   90.00
_cell.angle_beta   90.00
_cell.angle_gamma   90.00
#
_symmetry.space_group_name_H-M   'P 1'
#
loop_
_entity.id
_entity.type
_entity.pdbx_description
1 polymer ?
#
loop_
_entity_poly.entity_id
_entity_poly.type
_entity_poly.pdbx_seq_one_letter_code
_entity_poly.pdbx_strand_id
1 'polypeptide(L)'
;MALVPIHARGQDAPAFECDDQFGQCGTPEQSGGGGGGGGGGSILINNTDLGDTYQYADDFDDDGVEDAYDNCPRAGNIDQADADGDGVGDACDVCLDDDGVLNGTDNCPRVPNRVVDGAQPNLDGDLYGDACDDDIDGDGLPNLSDPCPLDASIDEPTSAQRDKCFPDADGDGVSEVDPLAPDKCPSVFDPDQLDTDG
;
A
#
# COMPACT_ATOMS: atom_id res chain seq x y z
N MET A 1 -21.37 16.90 41.06
CA MET A 1 -22.33 16.93 39.95
C MET A 1 -21.72 17.84 38.89
N ALA A 2 -20.83 17.30 38.07
CA ALA A 2 -20.08 18.05 37.07
C ALA A 2 -20.52 17.57 35.69
N LEU A 3 -20.85 18.54 34.84
CA LEU A 3 -21.40 18.37 33.51
C LEU A 3 -20.37 17.70 32.57
N VAL A 4 -20.84 16.75 31.78
CA VAL A 4 -20.09 16.12 30.67
C VAL A 4 -20.30 16.96 29.42
N PRO A 5 -19.25 17.46 28.73
CA PRO A 5 -19.40 18.01 27.40
C PRO A 5 -19.25 16.91 26.34
N ILE A 6 -20.35 16.75 25.60
CA ILE A 6 -20.48 16.08 24.31
C ILE A 6 -19.38 16.55 23.32
N HIS A 7 -18.51 15.64 22.87
CA HIS A 7 -17.55 15.90 21.80
C HIS A 7 -18.14 15.38 20.47
N ALA A 8 -18.22 16.28 19.51
CA ALA A 8 -18.64 16.02 18.14
C ALA A 8 -17.61 15.12 17.43
N ARG A 9 -18.09 14.17 16.62
CA ARG A 9 -17.26 13.38 15.70
C ARG A 9 -16.95 14.24 14.47
N GLY A 10 -15.67 14.47 14.20
CA GLY A 10 -15.13 15.01 12.95
C GLY A 10 -14.04 14.03 12.48
N GLN A 11 -13.98 13.83 11.16
CA GLN A 11 -13.28 12.75 10.46
C GLN A 11 -11.75 12.82 10.66
N ASP A 12 -11.17 11.70 11.10
CA ASP A 12 -9.75 11.52 11.38
C ASP A 12 -9.14 10.68 10.24
N ALA A 13 -8.15 11.22 9.51
CA ALA A 13 -7.24 10.40 8.71
C ALA A 13 -6.28 9.66 9.66
N PRO A 14 -5.99 8.36 9.45
CA PRO A 14 -5.02 7.64 10.26
C PRO A 14 -3.61 8.25 10.12
N ALA A 15 -2.94 8.42 11.25
CA ALA A 15 -1.68 9.13 11.37
C ALA A 15 -0.47 8.18 11.41
N PHE A 16 -0.47 7.09 10.63
CA PHE A 16 0.46 5.96 10.89
C PHE A 16 1.07 5.24 9.68
N GLU A 17 0.71 5.53 8.44
CA GLU A 17 1.11 4.68 7.29
C GLU A 17 2.64 4.65 6.99
N CYS A 18 3.38 5.75 7.18
CA CYS A 18 4.77 5.88 6.67
C CYS A 18 5.88 6.08 7.73
N ASP A 19 5.59 6.04 9.03
CA ASP A 19 6.61 6.32 10.06
C ASP A 19 7.07 5.05 10.79
N ASP A 20 8.35 4.75 10.64
CA ASP A 20 9.07 3.64 11.27
C ASP A 20 9.25 3.79 12.81
N GLN A 21 8.54 4.74 13.45
CA GLN A 21 8.76 5.12 14.84
C GLN A 21 7.52 5.07 15.73
N PHE A 22 7.38 4.00 16.52
CA PHE A 22 6.63 4.08 17.77
C PHE A 22 7.35 5.03 18.76
N GLY A 23 6.97 6.32 18.83
CA GLY A 23 7.53 7.24 19.83
C GLY A 23 7.11 8.71 19.83
N GLN A 24 5.92 9.01 20.36
CA GLN A 24 5.48 10.30 20.96
C GLN A 24 4.86 11.41 20.08
N CYS A 25 3.56 11.61 20.31
CA CYS A 25 2.78 12.85 20.35
C CYS A 25 3.27 14.13 19.63
N GLY A 26 2.45 14.58 18.68
CA GLY A 26 2.22 16.00 18.41
C GLY A 26 2.57 16.42 16.99
N THR A 27 1.58 16.93 16.27
CA THR A 27 1.77 17.73 15.06
C THR A 27 2.62 18.98 15.36
N PRO A 28 3.48 19.44 14.43
CA PRO A 28 4.01 20.80 14.48
C PRO A 28 2.86 21.81 14.53
N GLU A 29 2.98 22.85 15.34
CA GLU A 29 2.05 23.97 15.28
C GLU A 29 2.12 24.64 13.90
N GLN A 30 1.01 24.64 13.17
CA GLN A 30 0.68 25.81 12.35
C GLN A 30 -0.73 26.27 12.65
N SER A 31 -0.74 27.24 13.58
CA SER A 31 -1.64 28.39 13.66
C SER A 31 -2.79 28.39 12.67
N GLY A 32 -4.00 28.32 13.24
CA GLY A 32 -5.19 28.78 12.55
C GLY A 32 -5.01 30.19 11.99
N GLY A 33 -5.48 30.36 10.76
CA GLY A 33 -5.64 31.64 10.09
C GLY A 33 -6.78 31.51 9.10
N GLY A 34 -8.01 31.77 9.56
CA GLY A 34 -9.19 31.70 8.71
C GLY A 34 -9.25 32.79 7.64
N GLY A 35 -10.07 32.53 6.62
CA GLY A 35 -10.72 33.55 5.80
C GLY A 35 -10.39 33.49 4.31
N GLY A 36 -11.40 33.17 3.50
CA GLY A 36 -11.40 33.48 2.06
C GLY A 36 -12.13 32.41 1.25
N GLY A 37 -13.37 32.71 0.84
CA GLY A 37 -14.26 31.76 0.18
C GLY A 37 -13.91 31.40 -1.26
N GLY A 38 -14.58 30.35 -1.74
CA GLY A 38 -14.72 30.02 -3.15
C GLY A 38 -14.62 28.52 -3.40
N GLY A 39 -15.76 27.87 -3.68
CA GLY A 39 -15.83 26.52 -4.26
C GLY A 39 -16.05 25.43 -3.22
N GLY A 40 -17.32 25.13 -2.92
CA GLY A 40 -17.73 23.79 -2.54
C GLY A 40 -18.90 23.48 -3.45
N GLY A 41 -18.73 22.54 -4.37
CA GLY A 41 -19.81 22.10 -5.23
C GLY A 41 -20.89 21.48 -4.36
N SER A 42 -22.14 21.87 -4.59
CA SER A 42 -23.27 21.14 -4.03
C SER A 42 -23.62 20.01 -4.99
N ILE A 43 -23.50 18.74 -4.58
CA ILE A 43 -23.99 17.60 -5.36
C ILE A 43 -25.53 17.59 -5.36
N LEU A 44 -26.15 17.28 -6.50
CA LEU A 44 -27.60 17.05 -6.62
C LEU A 44 -27.93 15.56 -6.41
N ILE A 45 -28.32 15.16 -5.19
CA ILE A 45 -28.87 13.81 -4.97
C ILE A 45 -30.37 13.80 -5.33
N ASN A 46 -30.76 13.03 -6.35
CA ASN A 46 -32.16 12.75 -6.63
C ASN A 46 -32.65 11.54 -5.82
N ASN A 47 -33.57 11.76 -4.87
CA ASN A 47 -34.44 10.69 -4.36
C ASN A 47 -35.92 11.07 -4.51
N THR A 48 -36.68 10.12 -5.06
CA THR A 48 -38.00 10.24 -5.67
C THR A 48 -39.18 10.57 -4.73
N ASP A 49 -40.13 11.34 -5.27
CA ASP A 49 -41.61 11.28 -5.09
C ASP A 49 -42.34 12.01 -3.93
N LEU A 50 -41.73 12.94 -3.15
CA LEU A 50 -42.49 13.72 -2.15
C LEU A 50 -42.13 15.21 -1.97
N GLY A 51 -41.29 15.77 -2.85
CA GLY A 51 -40.91 17.19 -2.81
C GLY A 51 -39.46 17.39 -2.37
N ASP A 52 -38.78 18.29 -3.08
CA ASP A 52 -37.34 18.47 -3.06
C ASP A 52 -36.84 18.93 -1.69
N THR A 53 -36.34 18.02 -0.86
CA THR A 53 -35.42 18.39 0.22
C THR A 53 -34.03 18.47 -0.37
N TYR A 54 -33.59 19.70 -0.68
CA TYR A 54 -32.19 20.03 -0.93
C TYR A 54 -31.37 19.61 0.29
N GLN A 55 -30.71 18.45 0.25
CA GLN A 55 -29.58 18.18 1.13
C GLN A 55 -28.40 18.89 0.48
N TYR A 56 -27.91 19.93 1.14
CA TYR A 56 -26.64 20.56 0.77
C TYR A 56 -25.57 19.66 1.40
N ALA A 57 -24.97 18.79 0.57
CA ALA A 57 -23.75 18.08 0.94
C ALA A 57 -22.57 18.86 0.39
N ASP A 58 -21.49 18.91 1.18
CA ASP A 58 -20.22 19.47 0.77
C ASP A 58 -19.50 18.42 -0.10
N ASP A 59 -18.99 18.86 -1.24
CA ASP A 59 -18.09 18.15 -2.15
C ASP A 59 -17.02 19.18 -2.52
N PHE A 60 -15.87 19.09 -1.85
CA PHE A 60 -14.85 20.13 -1.89
C PHE A 60 -14.00 20.06 -3.16
N ASP A 61 -13.81 18.88 -3.73
CA ASP A 61 -12.99 18.67 -4.93
C ASP A 61 -13.79 18.45 -6.22
N ASP A 62 -15.12 18.52 -6.13
CA ASP A 62 -16.08 18.45 -7.22
C ASP A 62 -16.00 17.11 -7.99
N ASP A 63 -15.66 16.01 -7.31
CA ASP A 63 -15.53 14.68 -7.93
C ASP A 63 -16.86 13.90 -7.98
N GLY A 64 -17.88 14.37 -7.27
CA GLY A 64 -19.21 13.76 -7.22
C GLY A 64 -19.41 12.77 -6.07
N VAL A 65 -18.46 12.64 -5.16
CA VAL A 65 -18.57 11.99 -3.86
C VAL A 65 -18.70 13.08 -2.78
N GLU A 66 -19.56 12.86 -1.78
CA GLU A 66 -19.71 13.84 -0.70
C GLU A 66 -18.55 13.74 0.28
N ASP A 67 -18.03 14.85 0.81
CA ASP A 67 -16.93 14.91 1.79
C ASP A 67 -17.12 13.95 3.00
N ALA A 68 -18.37 13.61 3.33
CA ALA A 68 -18.72 12.69 4.42
C ALA A 68 -18.45 11.20 4.10
N TYR A 69 -18.38 10.86 2.81
CA TYR A 69 -18.17 9.52 2.27
C TYR A 69 -16.94 9.41 1.36
N ASP A 70 -16.29 10.53 1.10
CA ASP A 70 -15.09 10.64 0.29
C ASP A 70 -13.84 10.24 1.10
N ASN A 71 -13.09 9.24 0.62
CA ASN A 71 -11.82 8.83 1.20
C ASN A 71 -10.66 9.79 0.85
N CYS A 72 -10.88 10.76 -0.03
CA CYS A 72 -10.01 11.88 -0.31
C CYS A 72 -10.77 13.22 -0.49
N PRO A 73 -11.35 13.83 0.57
CA PRO A 73 -12.21 15.03 0.51
C PRO A 73 -11.60 16.32 -0.07
N ARG A 74 -10.40 16.27 -0.62
CA ARG A 74 -9.65 17.40 -1.19
C ARG A 74 -8.89 17.02 -2.46
N ALA A 75 -9.00 15.78 -2.93
CA ALA A 75 -8.26 15.24 -4.06
C ALA A 75 -9.16 14.27 -4.84
N GLY A 76 -9.86 14.81 -5.83
CA GLY A 76 -10.92 14.07 -6.50
C GLY A 76 -10.50 12.72 -7.07
N ASN A 77 -11.25 11.70 -6.71
CA ASN A 77 -11.08 10.29 -7.04
C ASN A 77 -12.46 9.61 -7.06
N ILE A 78 -13.17 9.82 -8.16
CA ILE A 78 -14.54 9.31 -8.41
C ILE A 78 -14.67 7.79 -8.16
N ASP A 79 -13.59 7.04 -8.39
CA ASP A 79 -13.53 5.59 -8.19
C ASP A 79 -13.34 5.17 -6.74
N GLN A 80 -12.95 6.10 -5.85
CA GLN A 80 -12.71 5.89 -4.43
C GLN A 80 -11.76 4.71 -4.19
N ALA A 81 -10.74 4.61 -5.04
CA ALA A 81 -9.69 3.59 -4.89
C ALA A 81 -9.00 3.78 -3.53
N ASP A 82 -8.74 2.66 -2.88
CA ASP A 82 -8.16 2.50 -1.54
C ASP A 82 -7.52 1.10 -1.54
N ALA A 83 -6.24 1.05 -1.91
CA ALA A 83 -5.55 -0.19 -2.25
C ALA A 83 -5.24 -1.07 -1.03
N ASP A 84 -4.94 -0.47 0.11
CA ASP A 84 -4.60 -1.14 1.37
C ASP A 84 -5.79 -1.22 2.35
N GLY A 85 -6.84 -0.44 2.12
CA GLY A 85 -8.11 -0.52 2.84
C GLY A 85 -8.11 0.18 4.19
N ASP A 86 -7.25 1.18 4.36
CA ASP A 86 -7.10 1.92 5.62
C ASP A 86 -8.14 3.07 5.77
N GLY A 87 -8.81 3.41 4.66
CA GLY A 87 -9.82 4.46 4.57
C GLY A 87 -9.32 5.81 4.05
N VAL A 88 -8.06 5.90 3.64
CA VAL A 88 -7.45 7.00 2.87
C VAL A 88 -7.40 6.58 1.41
N GLY A 89 -7.91 7.41 0.50
CA GLY A 89 -7.93 7.03 -0.91
C GLY A 89 -6.57 7.15 -1.58
N ASP A 90 -6.34 6.32 -2.61
CA ASP A 90 -5.10 6.30 -3.41
C ASP A 90 -4.63 7.69 -3.91
N ALA A 91 -5.58 8.62 -4.09
CA ALA A 91 -5.32 9.96 -4.61
C ALA A 91 -4.70 10.91 -3.56
N CYS A 92 -4.86 10.62 -2.28
CA CYS A 92 -4.38 11.44 -1.17
C CYS A 92 -3.53 10.65 -0.15
N ASP A 93 -3.38 9.35 -0.35
CA ASP A 93 -2.53 8.44 0.38
C ASP A 93 -1.03 8.63 0.02
N VAL A 94 -0.17 8.53 1.04
CA VAL A 94 1.29 8.66 0.94
C VAL A 94 2.04 7.32 1.04
N CYS A 95 1.35 6.21 1.37
CA CYS A 95 1.82 4.83 1.48
C CYS A 95 0.74 3.85 0.95
N LEU A 96 0.67 3.67 -0.36
CA LEU A 96 -0.39 2.87 -1.02
C LEU A 96 -0.43 1.37 -0.65
N ASP A 97 0.57 0.89 0.08
CA ASP A 97 0.71 -0.52 0.46
C ASP A 97 1.15 -0.73 1.91
N ASP A 98 1.17 0.33 2.71
CA ASP A 98 1.34 0.28 4.17
C ASP A 98 2.65 -0.42 4.63
N ASP A 99 3.71 -0.40 3.81
CA ASP A 99 4.98 -1.09 4.06
C ASP A 99 6.02 -0.28 4.87
N GLY A 100 5.68 0.98 5.16
CA GLY A 100 6.50 1.95 5.88
C GLY A 100 7.45 2.77 5.00
N VAL A 101 7.30 2.72 3.67
CA VAL A 101 8.05 3.53 2.70
C VAL A 101 7.10 4.47 1.95
N LEU A 102 7.49 5.74 1.85
CA LEU A 102 6.69 6.74 1.12
C LEU A 102 6.64 6.41 -0.38
N ASN A 103 5.45 6.54 -1.00
CA ASN A 103 5.20 6.31 -2.44
C ASN A 103 6.25 6.93 -3.39
N GLY A 104 6.83 8.08 -3.02
CA GLY A 104 7.83 8.79 -3.84
C GLY A 104 9.26 8.29 -3.71
N THR A 105 9.54 7.45 -2.71
CA THR A 105 10.83 6.79 -2.46
C THR A 105 10.76 5.28 -2.56
N ASP A 106 9.55 4.75 -2.66
CA ASP A 106 9.23 3.34 -2.78
C ASP A 106 9.52 2.82 -4.20
N ASN A 107 10.27 1.73 -4.32
CA ASN A 107 10.53 1.06 -5.59
C ASN A 107 9.42 0.06 -5.99
N CYS A 108 8.44 -0.20 -5.12
CA CYS A 108 7.21 -0.92 -5.39
C CYS A 108 5.98 -0.27 -4.73
N PRO A 109 5.53 0.93 -5.16
CA PRO A 109 4.50 1.74 -4.50
C PRO A 109 3.08 1.16 -4.38
N ARG A 110 2.87 -0.13 -4.64
CA ARG A 110 1.57 -0.82 -4.56
C ARG A 110 1.74 -2.27 -4.12
N VAL A 111 2.97 -2.68 -3.75
CA VAL A 111 3.31 -4.05 -3.38
C VAL A 111 4.25 -3.98 -2.19
N PRO A 112 3.78 -4.35 -0.99
CA PRO A 112 4.54 -4.10 0.23
C PRO A 112 5.93 -4.75 0.19
N ASN A 113 6.99 -3.97 0.34
CA ASN A 113 8.37 -4.45 0.25
C ASN A 113 9.34 -3.68 1.16
N ARG A 114 8.97 -3.60 2.44
CA ARG A 114 9.68 -2.89 3.52
C ARG A 114 11.21 -2.97 3.44
N VAL A 115 11.85 -1.94 3.98
CA VAL A 115 13.31 -1.86 4.12
C VAL A 115 13.89 -3.07 4.89
N VAL A 116 14.84 -3.78 4.26
CA VAL A 116 15.65 -4.83 4.87
C VAL A 116 17.13 -4.46 4.76
N ASP A 117 17.89 -4.60 5.86
CA ASP A 117 19.31 -4.23 5.92
C ASP A 117 19.64 -2.79 5.42
N GLY A 118 18.66 -1.88 5.47
CA GLY A 118 18.82 -0.46 5.18
C GLY A 118 18.39 0.00 3.78
N ALA A 119 17.89 -0.89 2.91
CA ALA A 119 17.24 -0.51 1.64
C ALA A 119 16.07 -1.44 1.29
N GLN A 120 15.19 -1.00 0.38
CA GLN A 120 14.24 -1.91 -0.27
C GLN A 120 15.02 -2.79 -1.28
N PRO A 121 14.70 -4.09 -1.41
CA PRO A 121 15.35 -4.98 -2.37
C PRO A 121 15.14 -4.53 -3.83
N ASN A 122 16.21 -4.58 -4.61
CA ASN A 122 16.27 -4.27 -6.05
C ASN A 122 17.59 -4.86 -6.59
N LEU A 123 17.53 -6.09 -7.12
CA LEU A 123 18.67 -6.91 -7.47
C LEU A 123 19.40 -6.41 -8.73
N ASP A 124 18.67 -6.03 -9.77
CA ASP A 124 19.24 -5.55 -11.03
C ASP A 124 19.52 -4.02 -11.04
N GLY A 125 18.93 -3.30 -10.08
CA GLY A 125 19.09 -1.86 -9.90
C GLY A 125 18.26 -1.01 -10.86
N ASP A 126 17.17 -1.53 -11.40
CA ASP A 126 16.28 -0.81 -12.30
C ASP A 126 15.24 0.07 -11.56
N LEU A 127 14.12 0.42 -12.20
CA LEU A 127 13.09 1.27 -11.60
C LEU A 127 12.11 0.51 -10.69
N TYR A 128 12.08 -0.82 -10.74
CA TYR A 128 11.18 -1.69 -10.01
C TYR A 128 11.96 -2.42 -8.89
N GLY A 129 11.35 -2.60 -7.73
CA GLY A 129 11.92 -3.45 -6.67
C GLY A 129 11.59 -4.92 -6.90
N ASP A 130 12.35 -5.82 -6.25
CA ASP A 130 12.21 -7.27 -6.42
C ASP A 130 10.76 -7.78 -6.21
N ALA A 131 9.96 -7.09 -5.39
CA ALA A 131 8.59 -7.48 -5.08
C ALA A 131 7.58 -7.22 -6.21
N CYS A 132 7.88 -6.28 -7.10
CA CYS A 132 7.00 -5.84 -8.19
C CYS A 132 7.67 -5.88 -9.57
N ASP A 133 8.87 -6.45 -9.64
CA ASP A 133 9.60 -6.67 -10.87
C ASP A 133 9.28 -8.07 -11.45
N ASP A 134 9.00 -8.10 -12.75
CA ASP A 134 8.70 -9.33 -13.49
C ASP A 134 9.99 -10.04 -13.99
N ASP A 135 11.16 -9.41 -13.86
CA ASP A 135 12.49 -9.87 -14.31
C ASP A 135 13.56 -9.39 -13.32
N ILE A 136 13.58 -9.95 -12.11
CA ILE A 136 14.26 -9.34 -10.96
C ILE A 136 15.79 -9.25 -11.10
N ASP A 137 16.39 -10.05 -11.99
CA ASP A 137 17.84 -10.02 -12.24
C ASP A 137 18.22 -9.32 -13.55
N GLY A 138 17.24 -8.94 -14.37
CA GLY A 138 17.40 -8.13 -15.57
C GLY A 138 18.09 -8.84 -16.73
N ASP A 139 18.00 -10.17 -16.80
CA ASP A 139 18.60 -10.97 -17.88
C ASP A 139 17.73 -11.04 -19.16
N GLY A 140 16.46 -10.64 -19.05
CA GLY A 140 15.48 -10.64 -20.13
C GLY A 140 14.55 -11.86 -20.15
N LEU A 141 14.67 -12.77 -19.20
CA LEU A 141 13.76 -13.88 -18.94
C LEU A 141 12.85 -13.52 -17.76
N PRO A 142 11.52 -13.47 -17.95
CA PRO A 142 10.62 -13.20 -16.84
C PRO A 142 10.75 -14.25 -15.74
N ASN A 143 10.65 -13.86 -14.46
CA ASN A 143 10.80 -14.71 -13.27
C ASN A 143 10.09 -16.06 -13.39
N LEU A 144 8.85 -16.05 -13.91
CA LEU A 144 8.01 -17.26 -14.07
C LEU A 144 8.55 -18.28 -15.09
N SER A 145 9.45 -17.86 -15.97
CA SER A 145 10.06 -18.67 -17.01
C SER A 145 11.58 -18.74 -16.90
N ASP A 146 12.18 -18.01 -15.96
CA ASP A 146 13.60 -17.99 -15.74
C ASP A 146 14.04 -19.22 -14.91
N PRO A 147 14.96 -20.05 -15.44
CA PRO A 147 15.57 -21.13 -14.69
C PRO A 147 16.46 -20.69 -13.51
N CYS A 148 16.85 -19.43 -13.41
CA CYS A 148 17.65 -18.87 -12.34
C CYS A 148 17.32 -17.41 -11.98
N PRO A 149 16.12 -17.12 -11.43
CA PRO A 149 15.60 -15.76 -11.23
C PRO A 149 16.44 -14.81 -10.37
N LEU A 150 17.52 -15.26 -9.74
CA LEU A 150 18.37 -14.46 -8.85
C LEU A 150 19.78 -14.27 -9.40
N ASP A 151 20.06 -14.69 -10.63
CA ASP A 151 21.40 -14.63 -11.21
C ASP A 151 21.38 -14.58 -12.74
N ALA A 152 21.41 -13.35 -13.24
CA ALA A 152 21.43 -13.00 -14.67
C ALA A 152 22.62 -13.54 -15.48
N SER A 153 23.51 -14.30 -14.85
CA SER A 153 24.58 -15.03 -15.54
C SER A 153 24.26 -16.50 -15.82
N ILE A 154 23.06 -16.98 -15.45
CA ILE A 154 22.67 -18.39 -15.48
C ILE A 154 21.28 -18.60 -16.14
N ASP A 155 21.21 -18.46 -17.45
CA ASP A 155 20.00 -18.82 -18.22
C ASP A 155 19.80 -20.36 -18.31
N GLU A 156 20.86 -21.14 -18.09
CA GLU A 156 20.89 -22.59 -18.25
C GLU A 156 21.66 -23.28 -17.09
N PRO A 157 21.04 -23.42 -15.90
CA PRO A 157 21.70 -23.92 -14.71
C PRO A 157 22.09 -25.40 -14.84
N THR A 158 23.33 -25.71 -14.42
CA THR A 158 23.74 -27.10 -14.21
C THR A 158 23.04 -27.69 -12.98
N SER A 159 23.08 -29.01 -12.82
CA SER A 159 22.54 -29.67 -11.62
C SER A 159 23.17 -29.18 -10.31
N ALA A 160 24.38 -28.59 -10.37
CA ALA A 160 25.08 -28.03 -9.22
C ALA A 160 24.69 -26.57 -8.92
N GLN A 161 24.05 -25.87 -9.85
CA GLN A 161 23.60 -24.48 -9.70
C GLN A 161 22.12 -24.39 -9.29
N ARG A 162 21.36 -25.50 -9.36
CA ARG A 162 19.94 -25.52 -9.00
C ARG A 162 19.65 -24.95 -7.61
N ASP A 163 20.45 -25.32 -6.61
CA ASP A 163 20.27 -24.85 -5.22
C ASP A 163 20.63 -23.36 -5.06
N LYS A 164 21.35 -22.77 -6.02
CA LYS A 164 21.63 -21.34 -6.07
C LYS A 164 20.46 -20.57 -6.69
N CYS A 165 19.87 -21.13 -7.74
CA CYS A 165 18.76 -20.54 -8.49
C CYS A 165 17.45 -20.56 -7.71
N PHE A 166 17.24 -21.64 -6.96
CA PHE A 166 16.08 -21.83 -6.09
C PHE A 166 16.58 -22.20 -4.70
N PRO A 167 16.99 -21.21 -3.88
CA PRO A 167 17.31 -21.44 -2.48
C PRO A 167 16.11 -22.04 -1.74
N ASP A 168 16.39 -22.99 -0.86
CA ASP A 168 15.45 -23.69 0.02
C ASP A 168 16.17 -23.78 1.36
N ALA A 169 15.91 -22.81 2.26
CA ALA A 169 16.76 -22.59 3.41
C ALA A 169 16.56 -23.65 4.50
N ASP A 170 15.36 -24.22 4.61
CA ASP A 170 15.02 -25.23 5.60
C ASP A 170 14.99 -26.67 5.07
N GLY A 171 15.03 -26.84 3.74
CA GLY A 171 15.13 -28.11 3.04
C GLY A 171 13.81 -28.85 2.88
N ASP A 172 12.66 -28.17 2.99
CA ASP A 172 11.34 -28.79 2.90
C ASP A 172 10.89 -29.07 1.45
N GLY A 173 11.61 -28.53 0.47
CA GLY A 173 11.35 -28.69 -0.96
C GLY A 173 10.52 -27.57 -1.59
N VAL A 174 10.21 -26.52 -0.84
CA VAL A 174 9.64 -25.25 -1.32
C VAL A 174 10.77 -24.21 -1.36
N SER A 175 10.81 -23.40 -2.42
CA SER A 175 11.87 -22.39 -2.56
C SER A 175 11.41 -21.05 -2.03
N GLU A 176 12.33 -20.31 -1.42
CA GLU A 176 12.12 -18.93 -0.95
C GLU A 176 11.65 -17.97 -2.06
N VAL A 177 12.02 -18.28 -3.30
CA VAL A 177 11.86 -17.40 -4.46
C VAL A 177 11.10 -18.05 -5.59
N ASP A 178 10.30 -19.09 -5.31
CA ASP A 178 9.35 -19.59 -6.31
C ASP A 178 8.33 -18.49 -6.61
N PRO A 179 8.27 -17.93 -7.84
CA PRO A 179 7.39 -16.80 -8.14
C PRO A 179 5.89 -17.17 -8.14
N LEU A 180 5.55 -18.46 -8.11
CA LEU A 180 4.17 -18.95 -8.03
C LEU A 180 3.77 -19.35 -6.60
N ALA A 181 4.73 -19.77 -5.78
CA ALA A 181 4.49 -20.31 -4.45
C ALA A 181 5.75 -20.23 -3.58
N PRO A 182 6.17 -19.02 -3.15
CA PRO A 182 7.35 -18.88 -2.31
C PRO A 182 7.12 -19.51 -0.93
N ASP A 183 8.20 -19.99 -0.31
CA ASP A 183 8.17 -20.49 1.05
C ASP A 183 7.74 -19.38 2.03
N LYS A 184 6.63 -19.62 2.73
CA LYS A 184 6.06 -18.71 3.73
C LYS A 184 6.79 -18.79 5.06
N CYS A 185 7.49 -19.89 5.29
CA CYS A 185 8.21 -20.16 6.51
C CYS A 185 9.68 -20.54 6.23
N PRO A 186 10.52 -19.60 5.70
CA PRO A 186 11.93 -19.80 5.29
C PRO A 186 12.91 -20.42 6.31
N SER A 187 12.44 -20.69 7.52
CA SER A 187 13.26 -21.17 8.64
C SER A 187 12.62 -22.35 9.37
N VAL A 188 11.48 -22.86 8.90
CA VAL A 188 10.67 -23.87 9.59
C VAL A 188 10.19 -24.89 8.57
N PHE A 189 10.85 -26.05 8.56
CA PHE A 189 10.52 -27.15 7.67
C PHE A 189 9.01 -27.45 7.65
N ASP A 190 8.33 -27.04 6.57
CA ASP A 190 6.88 -27.18 6.37
C ASP A 190 6.55 -27.44 4.89
N PRO A 191 6.74 -28.69 4.42
CA PRO A 191 6.53 -29.03 3.02
C PRO A 191 5.08 -28.85 2.54
N ASP A 192 4.12 -28.67 3.46
CA ASP A 192 2.71 -28.47 3.14
C ASP A 192 2.30 -26.97 3.16
N GLN A 193 3.18 -26.06 3.58
CA GLN A 193 3.00 -24.59 3.62
C GLN A 193 1.70 -24.17 4.33
N LEU A 194 1.41 -24.86 5.44
CA LEU A 194 0.21 -24.68 6.24
C LEU A 194 0.41 -23.54 7.24
N ASP A 195 -0.18 -22.40 6.90
CA ASP A 195 -0.40 -21.31 7.84
C ASP A 195 -1.34 -21.78 8.97
N THR A 196 -0.81 -21.92 10.18
CA THR A 196 -1.56 -22.43 11.34
C THR A 196 -2.04 -21.33 12.27
N ASP A 197 -1.58 -20.09 12.10
CA ASP A 197 -1.96 -18.95 12.93
C ASP A 197 -3.03 -18.04 12.31
N GLY A 198 -3.22 -18.07 11.00
CA GLY A 198 -4.42 -17.57 10.32
C GLY A 198 -4.57 -16.06 10.25
#